data_AF-A0A7Y8K821-F1
#
_entry.id   AF-A0A7Y8K821-F1
#
_cell.length_a   1.000
_cell.length_b   1.000
_cell.length_c   1.000
_cell.angle_alpha   90.00
_cell.angle_beta   90.00
_cell.angle_gamma   90.00
#
_symmetry.space_group_name_H-M   'P 1'
#
loop_
_entity.id
_entity.type
_entity.pdbx_description
1 polymer ?
#
loop_
_entity_poly.entity_id
_entity_poly.type
_entity_poly.pdbx_seq_one_letter_code
_entity_poly.pdbx_strand_id
1 'polypeptide(L)'
;MPYEKITYDEIQQVVQRLYNKALGELNLKPEQAFAYVQDESELLHNDDPLANIILQTAIYKWGAAHGVKLSKESVYAQDMLEILSDAFRKFDLLSEAEKGGLGVKSEQVAAEIAVVKELYL
;
A
#
# COMPACT_ATOMS: atom_id res chain seq x y z
N MET A 1 -4.07 9.04 -25.25
CA MET A 1 -5.09 8.45 -24.35
C MET A 1 -4.94 9.19 -23.03
N PRO A 2 -5.93 9.91 -22.51
CA PRO A 2 -5.83 10.39 -21.14
C PRO A 2 -5.77 9.14 -20.26
N TYR A 3 -4.73 9.00 -19.44
CA TYR A 3 -4.69 7.95 -18.44
C TYR A 3 -5.91 8.15 -17.55
N GLU A 4 -6.88 7.23 -17.58
CA GLU A 4 -7.92 7.18 -16.56
C GLU A 4 -7.20 7.10 -15.21
N LYS A 5 -7.51 8.05 -14.33
CA LYS A 5 -6.95 8.04 -12.98
C LYS A 5 -7.41 6.76 -12.30
N ILE A 6 -6.45 5.94 -11.86
CA ILE A 6 -6.72 4.72 -11.12
C ILE A 6 -7.58 5.02 -9.88
N THR A 7 -8.62 4.21 -9.65
CA THR A 7 -9.53 4.34 -8.52
C THR A 7 -9.05 3.56 -7.31
N TYR A 8 -9.61 3.86 -6.13
CA TYR A 8 -9.35 3.10 -4.91
C TYR A 8 -9.60 1.60 -5.09
N ASP A 9 -10.75 1.22 -5.67
CA ASP A 9 -11.12 -0.18 -5.85
C ASP A 9 -10.15 -0.90 -6.81
N GLU A 10 -9.68 -0.21 -7.86
CA GLU A 10 -8.69 -0.77 -8.78
C GLU A 10 -7.36 -1.02 -8.08
N ILE A 11 -6.90 -0.10 -7.22
CA ILE A 11 -5.69 -0.31 -6.39
C ILE A 11 -5.86 -1.55 -5.52
N GLN A 12 -6.97 -1.67 -4.79
CA GLN A 12 -7.23 -2.82 -3.93
C GLN A 12 -7.22 -4.13 -4.72
N GLN A 13 -7.86 -4.14 -5.89
CA GLN A 13 -7.91 -5.32 -6.76
C GLN A 13 -6.53 -5.69 -7.30
N VAL A 14 -5.71 -4.72 -7.72
CA VAL A 14 -4.37 -5.02 -8.23
C VAL A 14 -3.51 -5.62 -7.12
N VAL A 15 -3.48 -4.99 -5.94
CA VAL A 15 -2.70 -5.51 -4.80
C VAL A 15 -3.15 -6.92 -4.42
N GLN A 16 -4.46 -7.16 -4.33
CA GLN A 16 -4.99 -8.49 -4.06
C GLN A 16 -4.55 -9.51 -5.12
N ARG A 17 -4.65 -9.18 -6.41
CA ARG A 17 -4.22 -10.08 -7.50
C ARG A 17 -2.73 -10.38 -7.42
N LEU A 18 -1.89 -9.38 -7.13
CA LEU A 18 -0.45 -9.57 -6.98
C LEU A 18 -0.12 -10.50 -5.81
N TYR A 19 -0.77 -10.33 -4.66
CA TYR A 19 -0.60 -11.24 -3.52
C TYR A 19 -1.07 -12.66 -3.83
N ASN A 20 -2.24 -12.82 -4.46
CA ASN A 20 -2.76 -14.12 -4.85
C ASN A 20 -1.81 -14.85 -5.81
N LYS A 21 -1.25 -14.13 -6.78
CA LYS A 21 -0.23 -14.66 -7.69
C LYS A 21 1.04 -15.06 -6.95
N ALA A 22 1.58 -14.17 -6.11
CA ALA A 22 2.80 -14.40 -5.36
C ALA A 22 2.71 -15.60 -4.42
N LEU A 23 1.62 -15.69 -3.65
CA LEU A 23 1.43 -16.73 -2.65
C LEU A 23 0.89 -18.03 -3.24
N GLY A 24 -0.07 -17.95 -4.18
CA GLY A 24 -0.77 -19.11 -4.72
C GLY A 24 -0.11 -19.72 -5.96
N GLU A 25 0.35 -18.90 -6.90
CA GLU A 25 0.92 -19.38 -8.16
C GLU A 25 2.44 -19.58 -8.03
N LEU A 26 3.13 -18.61 -7.42
CA LEU A 26 4.59 -18.63 -7.27
C LEU A 26 5.06 -19.32 -5.98
N ASN A 27 4.15 -19.62 -5.04
CA ASN A 27 4.45 -20.22 -3.74
C ASN A 27 5.54 -19.47 -2.94
N LEU A 28 5.58 -18.14 -3.06
CA LEU A 28 6.51 -17.30 -2.30
C LEU A 28 6.14 -17.30 -0.81
N LYS A 29 7.15 -17.16 0.06
CA LYS A 29 6.91 -16.87 1.48
C LYS A 29 6.30 -15.47 1.63
N PRO A 30 5.57 -15.17 2.74
CA PRO A 30 4.93 -13.87 2.94
C PRO A 30 5.85 -12.67 2.68
N GLU A 31 7.06 -12.67 3.24
CA GLU A 31 8.02 -11.57 3.07
C GLU A 31 8.51 -11.43 1.63
N GLN A 32 8.64 -12.54 0.90
CA GLN A 32 9.00 -12.54 -0.52
C GLN A 32 7.83 -12.07 -1.39
N ALA A 33 6.60 -12.44 -1.03
CA ALA A 33 5.39 -11.96 -1.68
C ALA A 33 5.21 -10.45 -1.46
N PHE A 34 5.51 -9.94 -0.27
CA PHE A 34 5.52 -8.51 0.01
C PHE A 34 6.50 -7.77 -0.90
N ALA A 35 7.75 -8.24 -1.00
CA ALA A 35 8.75 -7.65 -1.87
C ALA A 35 8.33 -7.70 -3.36
N TYR A 36 7.82 -8.85 -3.79
CA TYR A 36 7.27 -9.02 -5.14
C TYR A 36 6.15 -8.01 -5.44
N VAL A 37 5.20 -7.83 -4.51
CA VAL A 37 4.08 -6.90 -4.68
C VAL A 37 4.57 -5.45 -4.72
N GLN A 38 5.54 -5.07 -3.86
CA GLN A 38 6.16 -3.73 -3.91
C GLN A 38 6.73 -3.46 -5.30
N ASP A 39 7.59 -4.35 -5.80
CA ASP A 39 8.26 -4.19 -7.10
C ASP A 39 7.27 -4.13 -8.27
N GLU A 40 6.28 -5.03 -8.31
CA GLU A 40 5.30 -5.09 -9.42
C GLU A 40 4.29 -3.94 -9.38
N SER A 41 4.07 -3.36 -8.20
CA SER A 41 3.21 -2.19 -8.04
C SER A 41 3.91 -0.87 -8.34
N GLU A 42 5.22 -0.86 -8.60
CA GLU A 42 5.99 0.35 -8.88
C GLU A 42 5.41 1.14 -10.06
N LEU A 43 4.88 0.46 -11.08
CA LEU A 43 4.23 1.10 -12.23
C LEU A 43 2.90 1.80 -11.89
N LEU A 44 2.31 1.49 -10.74
CA LEU A 44 1.13 2.18 -10.22
C LEU A 44 1.49 3.39 -9.34
N HIS A 45 2.77 3.59 -9.02
CA HIS A 45 3.23 4.83 -8.42
C HIS A 45 3.09 5.95 -9.45
N ASN A 46 1.93 6.60 -9.41
CA ASN A 46 1.67 7.81 -10.16
C ASN A 46 2.19 9.02 -9.36
N ASP A 47 2.33 10.16 -10.02
CA ASP A 47 2.61 11.46 -9.37
C ASP A 47 1.48 11.93 -8.42
N ASP A 48 0.41 11.14 -8.27
CA ASP A 48 -0.71 11.42 -7.35
C ASP A 48 -0.37 10.90 -5.93
N PRO A 49 -0.16 11.80 -4.94
CA PRO A 49 0.21 11.41 -3.60
C PRO A 49 -0.84 10.51 -2.93
N LEU A 50 -2.14 10.73 -3.19
CA LEU A 50 -3.21 9.94 -2.60
C LEU A 50 -3.19 8.50 -3.13
N ALA A 51 -2.94 8.32 -4.43
CA ALA A 51 -2.82 7.00 -5.03
C ALA A 51 -1.68 6.20 -4.38
N ASN A 52 -0.52 6.82 -4.18
CA ASN A 52 0.61 6.19 -3.52
C ASN A 52 0.30 5.82 -2.06
N ILE A 53 -0.39 6.70 -1.32
CA ILE A 53 -0.79 6.43 0.06
C ILE A 53 -1.75 5.23 0.13
N ILE A 54 -2.76 5.19 -0.73
CA ILE A 54 -3.72 4.09 -0.79
C ILE A 54 -3.02 2.79 -1.19
N LEU A 55 -2.11 2.84 -2.17
CA LEU A 55 -1.33 1.69 -2.61
C LEU A 55 -0.50 1.12 -1.47
N GLN A 56 0.31 1.94 -0.81
CA GLN A 56 1.12 1.50 0.32
C GLN A 56 0.24 0.97 1.46
N THR A 57 -0.87 1.64 1.80
CA THR A 57 -1.82 1.14 2.81
C THR A 57 -2.34 -0.25 2.45
N ALA A 58 -2.74 -0.46 1.19
CA ALA A 58 -3.24 -1.74 0.70
C ALA A 58 -2.18 -2.85 0.76
N ILE A 59 -0.95 -2.57 0.30
CA ILE A 59 0.14 -3.55 0.29
C ILE A 59 0.45 -4.06 1.70
N TYR A 60 0.53 -3.15 2.67
CA TYR A 60 0.83 -3.50 4.06
C TYR A 60 -0.33 -4.20 4.75
N LYS A 61 -1.57 -3.75 4.52
CA LYS A 61 -2.77 -4.41 5.06
C LYS A 61 -2.89 -5.86 4.57
N TRP A 62 -2.70 -6.08 3.27
CA TRP A 62 -2.69 -7.42 2.70
C TRP A 62 -1.51 -8.25 3.19
N GLY A 63 -0.32 -7.65 3.29
CA GLY A 63 0.85 -8.31 3.85
C GLY A 63 0.61 -8.81 5.27
N ALA A 64 0.08 -7.96 6.14
CA ALA A 64 -0.27 -8.32 7.52
C ALA A 64 -1.27 -9.49 7.57
N ALA A 65 -2.32 -9.44 6.75
CA ALA A 65 -3.31 -10.51 6.66
C ALA A 65 -2.72 -11.86 6.23
N HIS A 66 -1.59 -11.84 5.51
CA HIS A 66 -0.86 -13.04 5.07
C HIS A 66 0.38 -13.37 5.91
N GLY A 67 0.54 -12.70 7.06
CA GLY A 67 1.58 -13.00 8.05
C GLY A 67 2.95 -12.39 7.76
N VAL A 68 3.04 -11.36 6.92
CA VAL A 68 4.28 -10.62 6.67
C VAL A 68 4.79 -9.98 7.95
N LYS A 69 6.03 -10.32 8.33
CA LYS A 69 6.73 -9.69 9.46
C LYS A 69 7.96 -8.93 8.98
N LEU A 70 7.89 -7.61 9.07
CA LEU A 70 9.01 -6.73 8.77
C LEU A 70 9.91 -6.62 10.00
N SER A 71 11.03 -7.33 9.97
CA SER A 71 12.03 -7.28 11.05
C SER A 71 12.78 -5.95 11.02
N LYS A 72 12.86 -5.26 12.16
CA LYS A 72 13.69 -4.05 12.32
C LYS A 72 15.19 -4.31 12.17
N GLU A 73 15.63 -5.56 12.05
CA GLU A 73 17.03 -5.91 11.79
C GLU A 73 17.36 -5.99 10.29
N SER A 74 16.35 -6.04 9.42
CA SER A 74 16.52 -6.04 7.98
C SER A 74 16.57 -4.60 7.47
N VAL A 75 17.66 -4.22 6.79
CA VAL A 75 17.81 -2.91 6.15
C VAL A 75 16.66 -2.66 5.19
N TYR A 76 16.34 -3.65 4.34
CA TYR A 76 15.18 -3.56 3.44
C TYR A 76 13.88 -3.28 4.19
N ALA A 77 13.63 -3.96 5.32
CA ALA A 77 12.41 -3.73 6.08
C ALA A 77 12.38 -2.34 6.74
N GLN A 78 13.52 -1.81 7.17
CA GLN A 78 13.61 -0.43 7.67
C GLN A 78 13.29 0.56 6.56
N ASP A 79 13.89 0.42 5.38
CA ASP A 79 13.64 1.29 4.22
C ASP A 79 12.15 1.28 3.85
N MET A 80 11.52 0.10 3.85
CA MET A 80 10.09 -0.04 3.57
C MET A 80 9.23 0.69 4.63
N LEU A 81 9.55 0.53 5.92
CA LEU A 81 8.83 1.21 6.99
C LEU A 81 9.01 2.73 6.95
N GLU A 82 10.17 3.23 6.51
CA GLU A 82 10.40 4.66 6.29
C GLU A 82 9.53 5.20 5.14
N ILE A 83 9.44 4.48 4.02
CA ILE A 83 8.55 4.84 2.89
C ILE A 83 7.10 4.90 3.36
N LEU A 84 6.65 3.92 4.15
CA LEU A 84 5.29 3.90 4.69
C LEU A 84 5.03 5.10 5.61
N SER A 85 5.98 5.38 6.52
CA SER A 85 5.89 6.51 7.45
C SER A 85 5.81 7.85 6.70
N ASP A 86 6.64 8.04 5.66
CA ASP A 86 6.61 9.24 4.82
C ASP A 86 5.29 9.38 4.05
N ALA A 87 4.76 8.28 3.49
CA ALA A 87 3.46 8.28 2.83
C ALA A 87 2.34 8.74 3.80
N PHE A 88 2.31 8.22 5.01
CA PHE A 88 1.30 8.60 6.00
C PHE A 88 1.46 10.03 6.50
N ARG A 89 2.69 10.52 6.63
CA ARG A 89 2.93 11.94 6.91
C ARG A 89 2.40 12.83 5.80
N LYS A 90 2.58 12.44 4.53
CA LYS A 90 2.03 13.16 3.37
C LYS A 90 0.51 13.16 3.39
N PHE A 91 -0.13 12.06 3.80
CA PHE A 91 -1.60 12.00 3.95
C PHE A 91 -2.11 13.07 4.91
N ASP A 92 -1.45 13.25 6.05
CA ASP A 92 -1.84 14.25 7.05
C ASP A 92 -1.76 15.70 6.53
N LEU A 93 -0.94 15.94 5.50
CA LEU A 93 -0.76 17.24 4.85
C LEU A 93 -1.75 17.51 3.71
N LEU A 94 -2.45 16.48 3.22
CA LEU A 94 -3.46 16.65 2.18
C LEU A 94 -4.68 17.42 2.71
N SER A 95 -5.31 18.20 1.82
CA SER A 95 -6.61 18.80 2.11
C SER A 95 -7.70 17.72 2.20
N GLU A 96 -8.81 18.02 2.89
CA GLU A 96 -9.94 17.09 2.98
C GLU A 96 -10.54 16.73 1.62
N ALA A 97 -10.50 17.66 0.66
CA ALA A 97 -10.94 17.40 -0.71
C ALA A 97 -10.03 16.40 -1.44
N GLU A 98 -8.71 16.47 -1.22
CA GLU A 98 -7.74 15.52 -1.77
C GLU A 98 -7.87 14.15 -1.10
N LYS A 99 -8.09 14.08 0.21
CA LYS A 99 -8.28 12.82 0.94
C LYS A 99 -9.52 12.05 0.48
N GLY A 100 -10.55 12.73 -0.02
CA GLY A 100 -11.75 12.14 -0.63
C GLY A 100 -11.62 11.83 -2.13
N GLY A 101 -10.40 11.86 -2.68
CA GLY A 101 -10.12 11.55 -4.08
C GLY A 101 -10.25 10.07 -4.43
N LEU A 102 -10.11 9.75 -5.73
CA LEU A 102 -10.07 8.37 -6.26
C LEU A 102 -11.29 7.49 -5.95
N GLY A 103 -12.44 8.11 -5.67
CA GLY A 103 -13.70 7.41 -5.44
C GLY A 103 -13.86 6.81 -4.03
N VAL A 104 -12.99 7.16 -3.08
CA VAL A 104 -13.06 6.69 -1.69
C VAL A 104 -13.33 7.84 -0.73
N LYS A 105 -13.96 7.52 0.41
CA LYS A 105 -14.17 8.49 1.49
C LYS A 105 -12.90 8.68 2.30
N SER A 106 -12.61 9.91 2.70
CA SER A 106 -11.42 10.23 3.50
C SER A 106 -11.40 9.46 4.83
N GLU A 107 -12.56 9.27 5.47
CA GLU A 107 -12.66 8.53 6.73
C GLU A 107 -12.30 7.05 6.58
N GLN A 108 -12.62 6.46 5.43
CA GLN A 108 -12.26 5.08 5.13
C GLN A 108 -10.75 4.93 4.98
N VAL A 109 -10.10 5.81 4.20
CA VAL A 109 -8.64 5.79 4.04
C VAL A 109 -7.94 6.02 5.39
N ALA A 110 -8.42 6.98 6.19
CA ALA A 110 -7.87 7.27 7.50
C ALA A 110 -7.97 6.07 8.47
N ALA A 111 -9.10 5.35 8.46
CA ALA A 111 -9.27 4.15 9.28
C ALA A 111 -8.30 3.04 8.88
N GLU A 112 -8.09 2.83 7.58
CA GLU A 112 -7.13 1.82 7.09
C GLU A 112 -5.68 2.19 7.43
N ILE A 113 -5.32 3.46 7.29
CA ILE A 113 -4.00 3.97 7.70
C ILE A 113 -3.79 3.74 9.19
N ALA A 114 -4.79 4.01 10.04
CA ALA A 114 -4.68 3.80 11.48
C ALA A 114 -4.39 2.33 11.84
N VAL A 115 -5.09 1.39 11.21
CA VAL A 115 -4.84 -0.05 11.39
C VAL A 115 -3.43 -0.43 10.97
N VAL A 116 -2.96 0.07 9.81
CA VAL A 116 -1.60 -0.23 9.33
C VAL A 116 -0.54 0.39 10.22
N LYS A 117 -0.75 1.62 10.73
CA LYS A 117 0.12 2.26 11.72
C LYS A 117 0.27 1.37 12.95
N GLU A 118 -0.82 0.94 13.57
CA GLU A 118 -0.77 0.07 14.76
C GLU A 118 0.00 -1.24 14.56
N LEU A 119 0.01 -1.77 13.33
CA LEU A 119 0.68 -3.04 13.01
C LEU A 119 2.19 -2.87 12.77
N TYR A 120 2.64 -1.72 12.28
CA TYR A 120 3.98 -1.55 11.72
C TYR A 120 4.80 -0.36 12.25
N LEU A 121 4.16 0.67 12.81
CA LEU A 121 4.78 1.93 13.23
C LEU A 121 4.49 2.23 14.71
#